data_AF-A0A8T4BVB9-F1
#
_entry.id   AF-A0A8T4BVB9-F1
#
_cell.length_a   1.000
_cell.length_b   1.000
_cell.length_c   1.000
_cell.angle_alpha   90.00
_cell.angle_beta   90.00
_cell.angle_gamma   90.00
#
_symmetry.space_group_name_H-M   'P 1'
#
loop_
_entity.id
_entity.type
_entity.pdbx_description
1 polymer ?
#
loop_
_entity_poly.entity_id
_entity_poly.type
_entity_poly.pdbx_seq_one_letter_code
_entity_poly.pdbx_strand_id
1 'polypeptide(L)' 'MTKVTCSSCGVACEVPFKPTSTKPVYCKDCFAKKDRVSSDKHSNKDLEIINEKLDKIMKALKIE' A
#
# COMPACT_ATOMS: atom_id res chain seq x y z
N MET A 1 -26.33 2.71 -14.49
CA MET A 1 -25.13 3.05 -13.70
C MET A 1 -25.45 4.25 -12.83
N THR A 2 -24.89 4.32 -11.62
CA THR A 2 -25.16 5.41 -10.65
C THR A 2 -23.98 6.38 -10.62
N LYS A 3 -24.22 7.67 -10.82
CA LYS A 3 -23.19 8.72 -10.66
C LYS A 3 -22.98 9.04 -9.19
N VAL A 4 -21.72 9.04 -8.76
CA VAL A 4 -21.31 9.26 -7.38
C VAL A 4 -20.03 10.07 -7.34
N THR A 5 -19.76 10.71 -6.21
CA THR A 5 -18.51 11.44 -5.96
C THR A 5 -17.61 10.59 -5.09
N CYS A 6 -16.35 10.40 -5.50
CA CYS A 6 -15.38 9.65 -4.72
C CYS A 6 -15.11 10.33 -3.38
N SER A 7 -15.26 9.59 -2.28
CA SER A 7 -15.03 10.10 -0.92
C SER A 7 -13.56 10.39 -0.60
N SER A 8 -12.61 9.92 -1.43
CA SER A 8 -11.17 10.14 -1.22
C SER A 8 -10.60 11.29 -2.04
N CYS A 9 -11.01 11.47 -3.29
CA CYS A 9 -10.43 12.47 -4.19
C CYS A 9 -11.46 13.45 -4.79
N GLY A 10 -12.75 13.28 -4.51
CA GLY A 10 -13.80 14.21 -4.94
C GLY A 10 -14.17 14.15 -6.43
N VAL A 11 -13.58 13.24 -7.20
CA VAL A 11 -13.91 13.09 -8.64
C VAL A 11 -15.25 12.38 -8.82
N ALA A 12 -15.99 12.75 -9.86
CA ALA A 12 -17.20 12.04 -10.27
C ALA A 12 -16.82 10.68 -10.89
N CYS A 13 -17.50 9.62 -10.46
CA CYS A 13 -17.37 8.28 -11.03
C CYS A 13 -18.72 7.58 -11.14
N GLU A 14 -18.74 6.47 -11.90
CA GLU A 14 -19.94 5.66 -12.08
C GLU A 14 -19.74 4.28 -11.45
N VAL A 15 -20.75 3.81 -10.72
CA VAL A 15 -20.75 2.51 -10.06
C VAL A 15 -21.96 1.66 -10.49
N PRO A 16 -21.82 0.32 -10.55
CA PRO A 16 -22.91 -0.58 -10.93
C PRO A 16 -23.87 -0.92 -9.78
N PHE A 17 -23.60 -0.42 -8.57
CA PHE A 17 -24.40 -0.66 -7.37
C PHE A 17 -25.03 0.62 -6.82
N LYS A 18 -26.00 0.50 -5.91
CA LYS A 18 -26.58 1.63 -5.17
C LYS A 18 -25.75 1.87 -3.90
N PRO A 19 -25.14 3.05 -3.71
CA PRO A 19 -24.42 3.38 -2.48
C PRO A 19 -25.33 3.29 -1.25
N THR A 20 -24.78 2.81 -0.13
CA THR A 20 -25.43 2.91 1.19
C THR A 20 -24.81 4.08 1.95
N SER A 21 -25.60 4.79 2.76
CA SER A 21 -25.09 5.95 3.54
C SER A 21 -24.03 5.58 4.60
N THR A 22 -23.81 4.29 4.84
CA THR A 22 -22.91 3.77 5.87
C THR A 22 -21.47 3.56 5.38
N LYS A 23 -21.26 3.44 4.07
CA LYS A 23 -19.94 3.11 3.49
C LYS A 23 -19.51 4.15 2.45
N PRO A 24 -18.27 4.65 2.52
CA PRO A 24 -17.75 5.59 1.51
C PRO A 24 -17.58 4.89 0.16
N VAL A 25 -17.78 5.65 -0.92
CA VAL A 25 -17.62 5.16 -2.29
C VAL A 25 -16.31 5.69 -2.87
N TYR A 26 -15.55 4.80 -3.50
CA TYR A 26 -14.24 5.13 -4.08
C TYR A 26 -14.24 4.97 -5.60
N CYS A 27 -13.50 5.83 -6.29
CA CYS A 27 -13.18 5.59 -7.71
C CYS A 27 -12.19 4.43 -7.85
N LYS A 28 -12.03 3.93 -9.08
CA LYS A 28 -11.15 2.80 -9.40
C LYS A 28 -9.73 3.00 -8.88
N ASP A 29 -9.17 4.20 -9.02
CA ASP A 29 -7.80 4.50 -8.62
C ASP A 29 -7.64 4.55 -7.09
N CYS A 30 -8.57 5.20 -6.38
CA CYS A 30 -8.54 5.27 -4.93
C CYS A 30 -8.79 3.90 -4.29
N PHE A 31 -9.67 3.07 -4.89
CA PHE A 31 -9.87 1.69 -4.45
C PHE A 31 -8.59 0.88 -4.60
N ALA A 32 -8.00 0.88 -5.81
CA ALA A 32 -6.74 0.18 -6.07
C ALA A 32 -5.58 0.65 -5.18
N LYS A 33 -5.47 1.96 -4.89
CA LYS A 33 -4.46 2.49 -3.95
C LYS A 33 -4.68 1.97 -2.53
N LYS A 34 -5.93 1.86 -2.08
CA LYS A 34 -6.25 1.37 -0.72
C LYS A 34 -5.82 -0.09 -0.54
N ASP A 35 -5.99 -0.93 -1.55
CA ASP A 35 -5.51 -2.31 -1.52
C ASP A 35 -3.97 -2.37 -1.42
N ARG A 36 -3.25 -1.48 -2.12
CA ARG A 36 -1.78 -1.45 -2.08
C ARG A 36 -1.19 -0.93 -0.78
N VAL A 37 -1.90 -0.10 -0.01
CA VAL A 37 -1.39 0.35 1.31
C VAL A 37 -1.37 -0.81 2.32
N SER A 38 -2.12 -1.88 2.07
CA SER A 38 -2.17 -3.06 2.96
C SER A 38 -1.05 -4.08 2.70
N SER A 39 -0.29 -3.94 1.62
CA SER A 39 0.71 -4.95 1.20
C SER A 39 2.17 -4.56 1.43
N ASP A 40 2.48 -3.31 1.78
CA ASP A 40 3.87 -2.83 1.79
C ASP A 40 4.19 -2.03 3.05
N LYS A 41 4.27 -2.69 4.21
CA LYS A 41 4.90 -2.13 5.42
C LYS A 41 5.70 -3.12 6.26
N HIS A 42 6.16 -4.24 5.71
CA HIS A 42 7.40 -4.80 6.26
C HIS A 42 8.55 -4.03 5.64
N SER A 43 9.01 -3.02 6.37
CA SER A 43 10.04 -2.09 5.92
C SER A 43 11.31 -2.86 5.56
N ASN A 44 11.87 -2.60 4.38
CA ASN A 44 13.21 -3.03 3.97
C ASN A 44 14.34 -2.67 4.99
N LYS A 45 14.04 -1.89 6.02
CA LYS A 45 14.92 -1.53 7.14
C LYS A 45 15.46 -2.74 7.87
N ASP A 46 14.65 -3.79 8.06
CA ASP A 46 15.12 -5.01 8.72
C ASP A 46 16.15 -5.75 7.84
N LEU A 47 15.99 -5.65 6.52
CA LEU A 47 16.90 -6.23 5.53
C LEU A 47 18.26 -5.49 5.49
N GLU A 48 18.25 -4.17 5.60
CA GLU A 48 19.46 -3.34 5.67
C GLU A 48 20.29 -3.69 6.92
N ILE A 49 19.64 -3.83 8.07
CA ILE A 49 20.30 -4.20 9.33
C ILE A 49 20.90 -5.60 9.27
N ILE A 50 20.22 -6.55 8.60
CA ILE A 50 20.73 -7.91 8.41
C ILE A 50 22.01 -7.88 7.57
N ASN A 51 22.03 -7.14 6.45
CA ASN A 51 23.20 -7.04 5.58
C ASN A 51 24.40 -6.42 6.30
N GLU A 52 24.19 -5.35 7.08
CA GLU A 52 25.27 -4.74 7.87
C GLU A 52 25.86 -5.72 8.90
N LYS A 53 25.03 -6.58 9.50
CA LYS A 53 25.48 -7.63 10.42
C LYS A 53 26.27 -8.71 9.69
N LEU A 54 25.85 -9.09 8.49
CA LEU A 54 26.57 -10.06 7.66
C LEU A 54 27.96 -9.53 7.29
N ASP A 55 28.09 -8.26 6.91
CA ASP A 55 29.38 -7.63 6.62
C ASP A 55 30.34 -7.68 7.82
N LYS A 56 29.83 -7.42 9.03
CA LYS A 56 30.62 -7.51 10.26
C LYS A 56 31.11 -8.94 10.53
N ILE A 57 30.27 -9.94 10.26
CA ILE A 57 30.62 -11.36 10.42
C ILE A 57 31.66 -11.76 9.37
N MET A 58 31.46 -11.40 8.09
CA MET A 58 32.41 -11.69 7.00
C MET A 58 33.79 -11.10 7.30
N LYS A 59 33.82 -9.85 7.81
CA LYS A 59 35.05 -9.19 8.24
C LYS A 59 35.70 -9.88 9.44
N ALA A 60 34.92 -10.33 10.42
CA ALA A 60 35.43 -11.03 11.60
C ALA A 60 36.00 -12.42 11.26
N LEU A 61 35.39 -13.10 10.29
CA LEU A 61 35.82 -14.42 9.81
C LEU A 61 36.89 -14.33 8.71
N LYS A 62 37.27 -13.13 8.27
CA LYS A 62 38.22 -12.88 7.17
C LYS A 62 37.86 -13.60 5.87
N ILE A 63 36.56 -13.63 5.55
CA ILE A 63 36.01 -14.28 4.35
C ILE A 63 35.84 -13.24 3.22
N GLU A 64 36.77 -12.28 3.10
CA GLU A 64 36.77 -11.32 1.97
C GLU A 64 36.99 -12.04 0.63
#